data_AF-A0A434RW61-F1
#
_entry.id   AF-A0A434RW61-F1
#
_cell.length_a   1.000
_cell.length_b   1.000
_cell.length_c   1.000
_cell.angle_alpha   90.00
_cell.angle_beta   90.00
_cell.angle_gamma   90.00
#
_symmetry.space_group_name_H-M   'P 1'
#
loop_
_entity.id
_entity.type
_entity.pdbx_description
1 polymer ?
#
loop_
_entity_poly.entity_id
_entity_poly.type
_entity_poly.pdbx_seq_one_letter_code
_entity_poly.pdbx_strand_id
1 'polypeptide(L)'
;MRAWLALTAFVILGGSAHAGDISSDYTDLDWKKDCVTYAQSEEGDGDWANLACAGYRGYPVLIGYDDARESVYYGFPSDDMTAIWESFSGFNTAGAKVEWRIETNGDKAVPFAVIHRREISNPENENKPTEVLVVAKVAQPEEHEGCTIGLVLATGNPQANDQARKLADQKAKGFACGKDKREVIGNVPDFGRVDN
;
A
#
# COMPACT_ATOMS: atom_id res chain seq x y z
N MET A 1 -61.26 23.50 -32.95
CA MET A 1 -60.41 22.46 -32.32
C MET A 1 -59.04 23.09 -32.08
N ARG A 2 -58.70 23.46 -30.83
CA ARG A 2 -57.42 24.06 -30.46
C ARG A 2 -56.65 23.03 -29.63
N ALA A 3 -55.63 22.41 -30.24
CA ALA A 3 -54.72 21.50 -29.56
C ALA A 3 -53.63 22.33 -28.86
N TRP A 4 -53.50 22.16 -27.55
CA TRP A 4 -52.44 22.75 -26.75
C TRP A 4 -51.31 21.71 -26.62
N LEU A 5 -50.14 22.03 -27.17
CA LEU A 5 -48.90 21.28 -26.94
C LEU A 5 -48.25 21.79 -25.65
N ALA A 6 -48.20 20.96 -24.61
CA ALA A 6 -47.45 21.24 -23.40
C ALA A 6 -46.00 20.74 -23.59
N LEU A 7 -45.05 21.68 -23.66
CA LEU A 7 -43.62 21.38 -23.65
C LEU A 7 -43.18 21.12 -22.21
N THR A 8 -42.79 19.89 -21.88
CA THR A 8 -42.23 19.56 -20.56
C THR A 8 -40.72 19.80 -20.60
N ALA A 9 -40.23 20.78 -19.85
CA ALA A 9 -38.81 21.07 -19.72
C ALA A 9 -38.18 20.09 -18.71
N PHE A 10 -37.28 19.23 -19.19
CA PHE A 10 -36.50 18.30 -18.37
C PHE A 10 -35.30 19.06 -17.79
N VAL A 11 -35.39 19.48 -16.52
CA VAL A 11 -34.27 20.10 -15.80
C VAL A 11 -33.30 18.99 -15.37
N ILE A 12 -32.17 18.89 -16.06
CA ILE A 12 -31.05 18.03 -15.65
C ILE A 12 -30.36 18.72 -14.48
N LEU A 13 -30.65 18.27 -13.25
CA LEU A 13 -29.86 18.61 -12.07
C LEU A 13 -28.48 17.95 -12.23
N GLY A 14 -27.52 18.69 -12.78
CA GLY A 14 -26.12 18.33 -12.76
C GLY A 14 -25.62 18.40 -11.31
N GLY A 15 -25.64 17.27 -10.61
CA GLY A 15 -24.92 17.15 -9.36
C GLY A 15 -23.43 17.33 -9.62
N SER A 16 -22.82 18.34 -9.00
CA SER A 16 -21.36 18.48 -8.97
C SER A 16 -20.78 17.21 -8.36
N ALA A 17 -20.14 16.37 -9.17
CA ALA A 17 -19.30 15.31 -8.67
C ALA A 17 -18.09 15.98 -8.01
N HIS A 18 -18.17 16.22 -6.70
CA HIS A 18 -17.00 16.58 -5.91
C HIS A 18 -16.09 15.35 -5.87
N ALA A 19 -14.99 15.40 -6.63
CA ALA A 19 -13.87 14.51 -6.38
C ALA A 19 -13.38 14.77 -4.95
N GLY A 20 -13.21 13.72 -4.15
CA GLY A 20 -12.67 13.86 -2.81
C GLY A 20 -11.26 14.44 -2.85
N ASP A 21 -10.91 15.23 -1.85
CA ASP A 21 -9.56 15.78 -1.74
C ASP A 21 -8.59 14.66 -1.35
N ILE A 22 -7.46 14.57 -2.05
CA ILE A 22 -6.40 13.60 -1.76
C ILE A 22 -5.28 14.28 -0.98
N SER A 23 -4.85 13.66 0.12
CA SER A 23 -3.75 14.15 0.97
C SER A 23 -2.80 13.03 1.43
N SER A 24 -1.63 13.42 1.94
CA SER A 24 -0.74 12.52 2.70
C SER A 24 -1.00 12.67 4.20
N ASP A 25 -0.96 11.58 4.92
CA ASP A 25 -0.66 11.57 6.36
C ASP A 25 0.43 10.52 6.65
N TYR A 26 1.10 10.64 7.79
CA TYR A 26 2.29 9.83 8.08
C TYR A 26 2.18 9.17 9.44
N THR A 27 2.48 7.88 9.48
CA THR A 27 2.65 7.13 10.75
C THR A 27 4.08 6.65 10.88
N ASP A 28 4.51 6.52 12.13
CA ASP A 28 5.72 5.76 12.46
C ASP A 28 5.42 4.26 12.43
N LEU A 29 6.41 3.47 12.05
CA LEU A 29 6.41 2.01 12.16
C LEU A 29 7.62 1.61 13.01
N ASP A 30 7.40 1.47 14.31
CA ASP A 30 8.39 0.96 15.25
C ASP A 30 7.91 -0.38 15.81
N TRP A 31 8.46 -1.47 15.26
CA TRP A 31 8.00 -2.82 15.59
C TRP A 31 8.19 -3.19 17.07
N LYS A 32 9.07 -2.51 17.79
CA LYS A 32 9.30 -2.74 19.22
C LYS A 32 8.27 -2.06 20.10
N LYS A 33 7.57 -1.05 19.59
CA LYS A 33 6.63 -0.23 20.36
C LYS A 33 5.18 -0.48 19.98
N ASP A 34 4.92 -0.53 18.68
CA ASP A 34 3.57 -0.35 18.14
C ASP A 34 3.01 -1.63 17.51
N CYS A 35 3.71 -2.76 17.68
CA CYS A 35 3.33 -4.05 17.10
C CYS A 35 3.18 -5.16 18.13
N VAL A 36 2.25 -6.07 17.84
CA VAL A 36 2.03 -7.32 18.56
C VAL A 36 2.49 -8.46 17.67
N THR A 37 3.44 -9.27 18.14
CA THR A 37 3.78 -10.55 17.50
C THR A 37 2.69 -11.56 17.80
N TYR A 38 2.02 -12.07 16.77
CA TYR A 38 0.92 -13.03 16.92
C TYR A 38 1.28 -14.45 16.46
N ALA A 39 2.37 -14.61 15.73
CA ALA A 39 2.96 -15.91 15.41
C ALA A 39 4.48 -15.76 15.22
N GLN A 40 5.27 -16.77 15.58
CA GLN A 40 6.73 -16.80 15.37
C GLN A 40 7.25 -18.24 15.43
N SER A 41 8.46 -18.47 14.93
CA SER A 41 9.12 -19.78 15.01
C SER A 41 9.37 -20.21 16.45
N GLU A 42 9.35 -21.53 16.67
CA GLU A 42 9.91 -22.14 17.87
C GLU A 42 11.44 -22.21 17.77
N GLU A 43 12.12 -22.45 18.89
CA GLU A 43 13.57 -22.58 18.91
C GLU A 43 14.02 -23.74 18.00
N GLY A 44 14.79 -23.42 16.95
CA GLY A 44 15.31 -24.39 15.99
C GLY A 44 14.47 -24.57 14.72
N ASP A 45 13.29 -23.96 14.63
CA ASP A 45 12.35 -24.10 13.51
C ASP A 45 12.42 -22.95 12.48
N GLY A 46 13.58 -22.31 12.39
CA GLY A 46 13.84 -21.18 11.49
C GLY A 46 13.72 -19.81 12.17
N ASP A 47 13.78 -18.76 11.36
CA ASP A 47 13.76 -17.36 11.80
C ASP A 47 12.64 -16.62 11.08
N TRP A 48 11.42 -16.73 11.63
CA TRP A 48 10.23 -16.07 11.09
C TRP A 48 9.32 -15.55 12.20
N ALA A 49 8.61 -14.46 11.90
CA ALA A 49 7.63 -13.86 12.80
C ALA A 49 6.56 -13.10 12.03
N ASN A 50 5.33 -13.12 12.53
CA ASN A 50 4.23 -12.32 12.02
C ASN A 50 3.77 -11.32 13.10
N LEU A 51 3.68 -10.06 12.71
CA LEU A 51 3.38 -8.94 13.58
C LEU A 51 2.19 -8.14 13.02
N ALA A 52 1.37 -7.63 13.94
CA ALA A 52 0.30 -6.68 13.64
C ALA A 52 0.62 -5.35 14.32
N CYS A 53 0.72 -4.29 13.54
CA CYS A 53 1.15 -2.97 13.97
C CYS A 53 0.05 -1.93 13.84
N ALA A 54 0.07 -0.91 14.70
CA ALA A 54 -0.80 0.24 14.54
C ALA A 54 -0.43 1.04 13.28
N GLY A 55 -1.41 1.33 12.44
CA GLY A 55 -1.27 2.21 11.28
C GLY A 55 -2.20 3.43 11.37
N TYR A 56 -2.75 3.85 10.23
CA TYR A 56 -3.58 5.04 10.15
C TYR A 56 -5.01 4.80 10.65
N ARG A 57 -5.42 5.48 11.73
CA ARG A 57 -6.82 5.50 12.24
C ARG A 57 -7.47 4.10 12.33
N GLY A 58 -6.71 3.11 12.80
CA GLY A 58 -7.18 1.74 12.97
C GLY A 58 -6.94 0.80 11.79
N TYR A 59 -6.45 1.29 10.65
CA TYR A 59 -5.92 0.43 9.59
C TYR A 59 -4.60 -0.19 10.06
N PRO A 60 -4.49 -1.53 10.14
CA PRO A 60 -3.27 -2.16 10.62
C PRO A 60 -2.19 -2.17 9.53
N VAL A 61 -0.95 -2.32 9.97
CA VAL A 61 0.18 -2.72 9.13
C VAL A 61 0.61 -4.10 9.59
N LEU A 62 0.56 -5.09 8.71
CA LEU A 62 1.00 -6.45 9.02
C LEU A 62 2.39 -6.67 8.45
N ILE A 63 3.29 -7.17 9.28
CA ILE A 63 4.65 -7.51 8.90
C ILE A 63 4.79 -9.02 9.00
N GLY A 64 5.09 -9.67 7.88
CA GLY A 64 5.63 -11.01 7.86
C GLY A 64 7.14 -10.93 7.70
N TYR A 65 7.88 -11.48 8.63
CA TYR A 65 9.33 -11.61 8.59
C TYR A 65 9.69 -13.08 8.39
N ASP A 66 10.59 -13.36 7.45
CA ASP A 66 11.14 -14.70 7.18
C ASP A 66 12.49 -14.59 6.48
N ASP A 67 13.52 -15.29 6.98
CA ASP A 67 14.88 -15.34 6.45
C ASP A 67 15.42 -13.96 6.04
N ALA A 68 15.43 -13.01 6.98
CA ALA A 68 15.89 -11.63 6.81
C ALA A 68 15.18 -10.83 5.70
N ARG A 69 13.93 -11.16 5.41
CA ARG A 69 13.07 -10.45 4.47
C ARG A 69 11.75 -10.11 5.12
N GLU A 70 11.21 -8.96 4.74
CA GLU A 70 9.92 -8.51 5.25
C GLU A 70 8.91 -8.44 4.10
N SER A 71 7.75 -9.08 4.26
CA SER A 71 6.52 -8.76 3.55
C SER A 71 5.71 -7.79 4.39
N VAL A 72 5.20 -6.72 3.79
CA VAL A 72 4.42 -5.70 4.52
C VAL A 72 3.09 -5.49 3.82
N TYR A 73 2.01 -5.73 4.56
CA TYR A 73 0.63 -5.61 4.11
C TYR A 73 -0.07 -4.47 4.86
N TYR A 74 -0.95 -3.74 4.17
CA TYR A 74 -1.59 -2.55 4.72
C TYR A 74 -3.10 -2.67 4.65
N GLY A 75 -3.77 -2.49 5.79
CA GLY A 75 -5.21 -2.66 5.92
C GLY A 75 -5.60 -4.08 6.33
N PHE A 76 -6.86 -4.41 6.09
CA PHE A 76 -7.50 -5.60 6.66
C PHE A 76 -7.32 -6.82 5.74
N PRO A 77 -6.55 -7.85 6.14
CA PRO A 77 -6.42 -9.09 5.36
C PRO A 77 -7.75 -9.87 5.38
N SER A 78 -7.83 -10.97 4.62
CA SER A 78 -8.95 -11.91 4.71
C SER A 78 -9.16 -12.46 6.12
N ASP A 79 -10.33 -13.02 6.39
CA ASP A 79 -10.74 -13.52 7.72
C ASP A 79 -9.77 -14.54 8.35
N ASP A 80 -9.02 -15.27 7.54
CA ASP A 80 -8.00 -16.22 7.98
C ASP A 80 -6.66 -15.56 8.35
N MET A 81 -6.59 -14.23 8.31
CA MET A 81 -5.40 -13.40 8.52
C MET A 81 -4.25 -13.72 7.54
N THR A 82 -4.53 -14.39 6.42
CA THR A 82 -3.53 -14.69 5.41
C THR A 82 -3.23 -13.42 4.61
N ALA A 83 -2.25 -12.65 5.07
CA ALA A 83 -1.66 -11.59 4.28
C ALA A 83 -0.86 -12.21 3.13
N ILE A 84 -0.99 -11.62 1.94
CA ILE A 84 -0.21 -12.05 0.79
C ILE A 84 1.28 -11.79 1.08
N TRP A 85 2.13 -12.78 0.80
CA TRP A 85 3.57 -12.60 0.84
C TRP A 85 4.06 -11.92 -0.44
N GLU A 86 4.51 -10.67 -0.32
CA GLU A 86 5.23 -9.95 -1.37
C GLU A 86 6.48 -9.29 -0.80
N SER A 87 7.65 -9.66 -1.32
CA SER A 87 8.92 -9.14 -0.83
C SER A 87 9.99 -9.09 -1.93
N PHE A 88 11.07 -8.38 -1.63
CA PHE A 88 12.27 -8.42 -2.46
C PHE A 88 13.00 -9.76 -2.27
N SER A 89 13.63 -10.26 -3.33
CA SER A 89 14.39 -11.52 -3.26
C SER A 89 15.66 -11.38 -2.40
N GLY A 90 16.27 -10.19 -2.37
CA GLY A 90 17.37 -9.86 -1.47
C GLY A 90 16.90 -9.50 -0.07
N PHE A 91 17.80 -9.58 0.92
CA PHE A 91 17.52 -9.13 2.28
C PHE A 91 17.05 -7.69 2.29
N ASN A 92 16.03 -7.42 3.08
CA ASN A 92 15.35 -6.14 3.03
C ASN A 92 14.65 -5.83 4.35
N THR A 93 14.46 -4.54 4.60
CA THR A 93 13.72 -4.04 5.75
C THR A 93 12.83 -2.87 5.35
N ALA A 94 11.79 -2.63 6.14
CA ALA A 94 10.87 -1.52 6.01
C ALA A 94 11.37 -0.28 6.74
N GLY A 95 11.21 0.88 6.11
CA GLY A 95 11.57 2.15 6.72
C GLY A 95 10.67 2.47 7.92
N ALA A 96 11.11 3.39 8.77
CA ALA A 96 10.34 3.77 9.97
C ALA A 96 9.09 4.62 9.67
N LYS A 97 8.89 5.09 8.43
CA LYS A 97 7.82 6.04 8.06
C LYS A 97 6.95 5.47 6.95
N VAL A 98 5.65 5.41 7.22
CA VAL A 98 4.61 5.02 6.27
C VAL A 98 3.85 6.27 5.83
N GLU A 99 3.82 6.56 4.54
CA GLU A 99 2.96 7.59 3.98
C GLU A 99 1.63 6.98 3.54
N TRP A 100 0.53 7.47 4.09
CA TRP A 100 -0.83 7.08 3.74
C TRP A 100 -1.42 8.08 2.77
N ARG A 101 -1.94 7.60 1.64
CA ARG A 101 -2.73 8.40 0.69
C ARG A 101 -4.19 8.30 1.07
N ILE A 102 -4.78 9.43 1.41
CA ILE A 102 -6.11 9.51 2.01
C ILE A 102 -7.02 10.28 1.07
N GLU A 103 -8.20 9.72 0.80
CA GLU A 103 -9.29 10.47 0.18
C GLU A 103 -10.22 10.98 1.28
N THR A 104 -10.47 12.29 1.25
CA THR A 104 -11.41 12.96 2.15
C THR A 104 -12.66 13.38 1.40
N ASN A 105 -13.83 12.95 1.86
CA ASN A 105 -15.12 13.38 1.36
C ASN A 105 -16.04 13.74 2.54
N GLY A 106 -16.19 15.05 2.79
CA GLY A 106 -16.81 15.56 4.00
C GLY A 106 -16.03 15.11 5.25
N ASP A 107 -16.73 14.49 6.20
CA ASP A 107 -16.13 14.02 7.45
C ASP A 107 -15.45 12.64 7.34
N LYS A 108 -15.51 12.00 6.17
CA LYS A 108 -14.90 10.69 5.93
C LYS A 108 -13.50 10.87 5.36
N ALA A 109 -12.51 10.30 6.04
CA ALA A 109 -11.13 10.21 5.58
C ALA A 109 -10.73 8.73 5.50
N VAL A 110 -10.53 8.23 4.29
CA VAL A 110 -10.28 6.81 4.02
C VAL A 110 -8.91 6.66 3.35
N PRO A 111 -7.95 5.91 3.95
CA PRO A 111 -6.71 5.58 3.27
C PRO A 111 -6.99 4.60 2.13
N PHE A 112 -6.51 4.90 0.93
CA PHE A 112 -6.69 4.04 -0.24
C PHE A 112 -5.36 3.49 -0.79
N ALA A 113 -4.23 4.11 -0.43
CA ALA A 113 -2.91 3.62 -0.79
C ALA A 113 -1.88 3.95 0.28
N VAL A 114 -0.76 3.24 0.24
CA VAL A 114 0.43 3.50 1.05
C VAL A 114 1.64 3.64 0.15
N ILE A 115 2.55 4.53 0.54
CA ILE A 115 3.91 4.61 0.02
C ILE A 115 4.85 4.33 1.18
N HIS A 116 5.68 3.30 1.03
CA HIS A 116 6.58 2.87 2.08
C HIS A 116 7.98 2.61 1.52
N ARG A 117 8.98 3.29 2.08
CA ARG A 117 10.38 3.07 1.71
C ARG A 117 10.84 1.72 2.24
N ARG A 118 11.50 0.96 1.38
CA ARG A 118 12.19 -0.29 1.69
C ARG A 118 13.66 -0.13 1.39
N GLU A 119 14.50 -0.67 2.26
CA GLU A 119 15.94 -0.77 2.05
C GLU A 119 16.27 -2.21 1.69
N ILE A 120 16.94 -2.41 0.56
CA ILE A 120 17.37 -3.72 0.07
C ILE A 120 18.88 -3.77 0.16
N SER A 121 19.42 -4.77 0.85
CA SER A 121 20.86 -4.96 1.02
C SER A 121 21.55 -5.15 -0.33
N ASN A 122 22.73 -4.54 -0.46
CA ASN A 122 23.58 -4.70 -1.62
C ASN A 122 24.71 -5.70 -1.29
N PRO A 123 24.78 -6.86 -1.97
CA PRO A 123 25.79 -7.88 -1.69
C PRO A 123 27.23 -7.43 -2.02
N GLU A 124 27.39 -6.43 -2.88
CA GLU A 124 28.70 -5.87 -3.23
C GLU A 124 29.15 -4.78 -2.25
N ASN A 125 28.21 -4.15 -1.53
CA ASN A 125 28.51 -3.10 -0.55
C ASN A 125 27.36 -2.91 0.46
N GLU A 126 27.48 -3.56 1.60
CA GLU A 126 26.47 -3.52 2.68
C GLU A 126 26.16 -2.10 3.18
N ASN A 127 27.08 -1.15 3.05
CA ASN A 127 26.89 0.25 3.48
C ASN A 127 26.14 1.10 2.45
N LYS A 128 25.71 0.50 1.33
CA LYS A 128 24.99 1.19 0.24
C LYS A 128 23.77 0.39 -0.19
N PRO A 129 22.73 0.30 0.66
CA PRO A 129 21.49 -0.35 0.28
C PRO A 129 20.84 0.37 -0.90
N THR A 130 20.03 -0.39 -1.66
CA THR A 130 19.13 0.18 -2.66
C THR A 130 17.81 0.51 -1.98
N GLU A 131 17.35 1.74 -2.14
CA GLU A 131 16.08 2.20 -1.61
C GLU A 131 15.02 2.15 -2.71
N VAL A 132 13.87 1.57 -2.39
CA VAL A 132 12.70 1.50 -3.26
C VAL A 132 11.48 1.97 -2.48
N LEU A 133 10.65 2.81 -3.09
CA LEU A 133 9.32 3.11 -2.59
C LEU A 133 8.36 2.04 -3.10
N VAL A 134 7.84 1.23 -2.20
CA VAL A 134 6.72 0.33 -2.45
C VAL A 134 5.45 1.16 -2.40
N VAL A 135 4.65 1.08 -3.46
CA VAL A 135 3.31 1.65 -3.52
C VAL A 135 2.31 0.51 -3.41
N ALA A 136 1.46 0.54 -2.40
CA ALA A 136 0.50 -0.52 -2.10
C ALA A 136 -0.94 0.00 -2.09
N LYS A 137 -1.89 -0.82 -2.55
CA LYS A 137 -3.33 -0.62 -2.33
C LYS A 137 -3.64 -1.00 -0.88
N VAL A 138 -4.36 -0.12 -0.18
CA VAL A 138 -4.81 -0.41 1.20
C VAL A 138 -6.04 -1.30 1.15
N ALA A 139 -5.95 -2.46 1.79
CA ALA A 139 -7.07 -3.38 1.93
C ALA A 139 -8.15 -2.78 2.82
N GLN A 140 -9.33 -2.58 2.24
CA GLN A 140 -10.49 -2.07 2.94
C GLN A 140 -11.16 -3.21 3.75
N PRO A 141 -11.89 -2.89 4.85
CA PRO A 141 -12.49 -3.89 5.74
C PRO A 141 -13.45 -4.89 5.08
N GLU A 142 -14.08 -4.54 3.96
CA GLU A 142 -15.09 -5.39 3.32
C GLU A 142 -14.52 -6.16 2.12
N GLU A 143 -13.58 -5.54 1.39
CA GLU A 143 -12.99 -6.10 0.18
C GLU A 143 -11.75 -6.95 0.44
N HIS A 144 -11.02 -6.70 1.54
CA HIS A 144 -9.77 -7.37 1.92
C HIS A 144 -8.68 -7.39 0.82
N GLU A 145 -8.79 -6.48 -0.14
CA GLU A 145 -7.98 -6.49 -1.36
C GLU A 145 -6.80 -5.51 -1.25
N GLY A 146 -5.69 -5.99 -0.67
CA GLY A 146 -4.42 -5.28 -0.58
C GLY A 146 -3.30 -5.99 -1.35
N CYS A 147 -2.43 -5.21 -1.98
CA CYS A 147 -1.23 -5.71 -2.66
C CYS A 147 -0.31 -4.55 -3.07
N THR A 148 0.91 -4.89 -3.47
CA THR A 148 1.86 -3.98 -4.11
C THR A 148 1.42 -3.67 -5.54
N ILE A 149 1.07 -2.42 -5.79
CA ILE A 149 0.63 -1.94 -7.11
C ILE A 149 1.76 -1.31 -7.91
N GLY A 150 2.85 -0.91 -7.25
CA GLY A 150 4.00 -0.36 -7.94
C GLY A 150 5.27 -0.26 -7.10
N LEU A 151 6.38 -0.08 -7.80
CA LEU A 151 7.72 0.06 -7.24
C LEU A 151 8.43 1.23 -7.90
N VAL A 152 8.99 2.14 -7.10
CA VAL A 152 9.75 3.29 -7.60
C VAL A 152 11.15 3.28 -7.00
N LEU A 153 12.17 3.15 -7.85
CA LEU A 153 13.56 3.26 -7.42
C LEU A 153 13.80 4.65 -6.83
N ALA A 154 14.25 4.71 -5.58
CA ALA A 154 14.52 5.95 -4.87
C ALA A 154 16.02 6.30 -4.84
N THR A 155 16.91 5.31 -4.78
CA THR A 155 18.36 5.55 -4.86
C THR A 155 18.71 6.30 -6.14
N GLY A 156 19.31 7.50 -5.97
CA GLY A 156 19.70 8.36 -7.10
C GLY A 156 18.54 9.07 -7.81
N ASN A 157 17.30 8.95 -7.31
CA ASN A 157 16.11 9.52 -7.93
C ASN A 157 15.47 10.60 -7.03
N PRO A 158 15.71 11.90 -7.29
CA PRO A 158 15.14 12.98 -6.49
C PRO A 158 13.62 13.14 -6.67
N GLN A 159 13.02 12.53 -7.70
CA GLN A 159 11.59 12.61 -8.01
C GLN A 159 10.79 11.40 -7.51
N ALA A 160 11.44 10.44 -6.83
CA ALA A 160 10.82 9.17 -6.45
C ALA A 160 9.53 9.34 -5.63
N ASN A 161 9.51 10.24 -4.64
CA ASN A 161 8.33 10.46 -3.82
C ASN A 161 7.14 10.99 -4.64
N ASP A 162 7.38 11.94 -5.55
CA ASP A 162 6.32 12.51 -6.40
C ASP A 162 5.81 11.49 -7.42
N GLN A 163 6.70 10.67 -7.97
CA GLN A 163 6.34 9.55 -8.84
C GLN A 163 5.50 8.52 -8.11
N ALA A 164 5.88 8.15 -6.88
CA ALA A 164 5.13 7.22 -6.05
C ALA A 164 3.73 7.73 -5.69
N ARG A 165 3.60 9.02 -5.32
CA ARG A 165 2.29 9.67 -5.07
C ARG A 165 1.42 9.68 -6.30
N LYS A 166 1.97 10.07 -7.45
CA LYS A 166 1.23 10.06 -8.72
C LYS A 166 0.74 8.65 -9.07
N LEU A 167 1.58 7.64 -8.92
CA LEU A 167 1.21 6.25 -9.15
C LEU A 167 0.09 5.80 -8.21
N ALA A 168 0.22 6.09 -6.92
CA ALA A 168 -0.78 5.77 -5.91
C ALA A 168 -2.14 6.41 -6.23
N ASP A 169 -2.16 7.72 -6.46
CA ASP A 169 -3.37 8.49 -6.69
C ASP A 169 -4.09 8.08 -7.99
N GLN A 170 -3.34 7.65 -9.01
CA GLN A 170 -3.90 7.28 -10.32
C GLN A 170 -4.35 5.81 -10.41
N LYS A 171 -3.71 4.91 -9.67
CA LYS A 171 -3.86 3.46 -9.90
C LYS A 171 -4.55 2.73 -8.76
N ALA A 172 -4.29 3.10 -7.51
CA ALA A 172 -4.59 2.24 -6.35
C ALA A 172 -6.08 1.85 -6.24
N LYS A 173 -7.00 2.80 -6.43
CA LYS A 173 -8.44 2.55 -6.29
C LYS A 173 -8.98 1.54 -7.32
N GLY A 174 -8.41 1.53 -8.53
CA GLY A 174 -8.87 0.68 -9.63
C GLY A 174 -8.03 -0.58 -9.85
N PHE A 175 -6.94 -0.76 -9.09
CA PHE A 175 -6.03 -1.89 -9.28
C PHE A 175 -6.64 -3.18 -8.75
N ALA A 176 -6.65 -4.22 -9.58
CA ALA A 176 -7.11 -5.56 -9.24
C ALA A 176 -5.93 -6.44 -8.79
N CYS A 177 -5.82 -6.69 -7.50
CA CYS A 177 -4.75 -7.48 -6.90
C CYS A 177 -4.77 -8.94 -7.42
N GLY A 178 -3.58 -9.46 -7.73
CA GLY A 178 -3.42 -10.80 -8.33
C GLY A 178 -3.79 -10.90 -9.81
N LYS A 179 -4.27 -9.82 -10.44
CA LYS A 179 -4.64 -9.78 -11.86
C LYS A 179 -3.85 -8.74 -12.64
N ASP A 180 -3.80 -7.52 -12.10
CA ASP A 180 -3.11 -6.41 -12.74
C ASP A 180 -1.60 -6.52 -12.54
N LYS A 181 -0.85 -6.12 -13.56
CA LYS A 181 0.61 -6.04 -13.49
C LYS A 181 1.01 -4.75 -12.79
N ARG A 182 1.80 -4.87 -11.72
CA ARG A 182 2.40 -3.72 -11.02
C ARG A 182 3.25 -2.85 -11.95
N GLU A 183 3.24 -1.56 -11.70
CA GLU A 183 4.07 -0.59 -12.43
C GLU A 183 5.44 -0.43 -11.77
N VAL A 184 6.50 -0.38 -12.56
CA VAL A 184 7.89 -0.31 -12.08
C VAL A 184 8.57 0.89 -12.72
N ILE A 185 9.11 1.78 -11.89
CA ILE A 185 9.82 2.99 -12.31
C ILE A 185 11.28 2.90 -11.86
N GLY A 186 12.19 2.80 -12.82
CA GLY A 186 13.62 2.60 -12.59
C GLY A 186 14.03 1.13 -12.55
N ASN A 187 15.32 0.88 -12.30
CA ASN A 187 15.88 -0.46 -12.18
C ASN A 187 15.81 -0.94 -10.72
N VAL A 188 14.64 -1.44 -10.32
CA VAL A 188 14.43 -1.96 -8.95
C VAL A 188 14.97 -3.38 -8.81
N PRO A 189 15.46 -3.78 -7.62
CA PRO A 189 15.77 -5.18 -7.33
C PRO A 189 14.55 -6.09 -7.50
N ASP A 190 14.80 -7.38 -7.72
CA ASP A 190 13.75 -8.37 -7.93
C ASP A 190 12.76 -8.40 -6.76
N PHE A 191 11.48 -8.32 -7.10
CA PHE A 191 10.36 -8.29 -6.17
C PHE A 191 9.28 -9.27 -6.61
N GLY A 192 8.99 -10.23 -5.75
CA GLY A 192 8.13 -11.37 -6.04
C GLY A 192 6.92 -11.44 -5.13
N ARG A 193 5.90 -12.13 -5.62
CA ARG A 193 4.76 -12.58 -4.84
C ARG A 193 4.87 -14.10 -4.73
N VAL A 194 4.76 -14.64 -3.53
CA VAL A 194 4.59 -16.08 -3.34
C VAL A 194 3.10 -16.28 -3.11
N ASP A 195 2.42 -16.78 -4.13
CA ASP A 195 1.08 -17.33 -3.96
C ASP A 195 1.28 -18.70 -3.28
N ASN A 196 0.85 -18.82 -2.01
CA ASN A 196 0.81 -20.09 -1.29
C ASN A 196 -0.12 -21.09 -2.02
#